data_AF-A0A9W8WKL2-F1
#
_entry.id   AF-A0A9W8WKL2-F1
#
_cell.length_a   1.000
_cell.length_b   1.000
_cell.length_c   1.000
_cell.angle_alpha   90.00
_cell.angle_beta   90.00
_cell.angle_gamma   90.00
#
_symmetry.space_group_name_H-M   'P 1'
#
loop_
_entity.id
_entity.type
_entity.pdbx_description
1 polymer ?
#
loop_
_entity_poly.entity_id
_entity_poly.type
_entity_poly.pdbx_seq_one_letter_code
_entity_poly.pdbx_strand_id
1 'polypeptide(L)'
;MPKATTPSASRQTRRHNPLEDDITATGILKNKSSKRQSHGGDNEEENFVDDRASRTILRIGRELAEEENAGKVISKPTIDTFGYDSRFDDEAEDENKVYDDDEAWGDDDEVVEEIEVDPNDLDMYKKFMPDEEDDLLKHGWDRQPSGEEQGDSINLADLILEKIAAHEAAQARRENNLGPPDDEYELPPKVVEVYTKVGQILSRYKSGPLPKPFKILPTIPHWEDIIEVTKPDSWSPNACYQATRIFVSSKPHVVQRFLEMVILDRVREDIYETKKLNVHLFNSLKKALYKPAAFFKGFLFPLVGSGTCTLREAHIISAVLARISIPVLHSAAALKGLCDIAAQEASHGTEGGGATNIFIKTLLEKKYALPYQVIDALVFHFLRFRSVDPASVHSGDAMAGLAIEGDAKAKLPVIWHQSLLAFAQRYKGDVTEDQREALLDLLLTHGHSAIGPEVRRELLAGRGRGVPLEPQGPALDGDDTMAID
;
A
#
# COMPACT_ATOMS: atom_id res chain seq x y z
N MET A 1 22.26 -15.29 -76.04
CA MET A 1 22.45 -14.00 -75.33
C MET A 1 21.60 -12.95 -76.04
N PRO A 2 20.89 -12.02 -75.37
CA PRO A 2 21.12 -11.41 -74.05
C PRO A 2 19.89 -11.38 -73.10
N LYS A 3 20.03 -10.59 -72.02
CA LYS A 3 19.34 -10.51 -70.71
C LYS A 3 18.01 -9.73 -70.67
N ALA A 4 17.17 -10.05 -69.67
CA ALA A 4 16.28 -9.17 -68.85
C ALA A 4 15.17 -10.06 -68.21
N THR A 5 14.66 -9.96 -66.98
CA THR A 5 14.76 -9.04 -65.83
C THR A 5 14.04 -9.75 -64.68
N THR A 6 14.65 -9.88 -63.49
CA THR A 6 13.97 -10.34 -62.28
C THR A 6 13.33 -9.14 -61.55
N PRO A 7 12.03 -9.16 -61.20
CA PRO A 7 11.46 -8.14 -60.34
C PRO A 7 11.81 -8.43 -58.86
N SER A 8 12.33 -7.40 -58.19
CA SER A 8 12.58 -7.41 -56.74
C SER A 8 11.24 -7.43 -55.98
N ALA A 9 11.04 -8.45 -55.14
CA ALA A 9 9.95 -8.43 -54.17
C ALA A 9 10.29 -7.45 -53.05
N SER A 10 9.50 -6.39 -52.97
CA SER A 10 9.53 -5.41 -51.90
C SER A 10 9.07 -6.04 -50.58
N ARG A 11 9.77 -5.63 -49.53
CA ARG A 11 9.58 -5.91 -48.10
C ARG A 11 8.11 -5.69 -47.70
N GLN A 12 7.33 -6.77 -47.55
CA GLN A 12 5.98 -6.68 -46.96
C GLN A 12 6.08 -6.77 -45.44
N THR A 13 5.59 -5.70 -44.81
CA THR A 13 5.34 -5.56 -43.39
C THR A 13 4.37 -6.65 -42.90
N ARG A 14 4.68 -7.24 -41.74
CA ARG A 14 3.83 -8.22 -41.05
C ARG A 14 2.42 -7.64 -40.87
N ARG A 15 1.46 -8.14 -41.65
CA ARG A 15 0.02 -8.02 -41.40
C ARG A 15 -0.49 -9.44 -41.13
N HIS A 16 -1.23 -9.60 -40.04
CA HIS A 16 -1.87 -10.87 -39.69
C HIS A 16 -2.81 -11.32 -40.83
N ASN A 17 -2.84 -12.63 -41.09
CA ASN A 17 -3.80 -13.22 -42.03
C ASN A 17 -5.23 -13.10 -41.46
N PRO A 18 -6.24 -12.96 -42.32
CA PRO A 18 -7.63 -12.94 -41.88
C PRO A 18 -8.06 -14.32 -41.34
N LEU A 19 -8.86 -14.30 -40.27
CA LEU A 19 -9.28 -15.48 -39.49
C LEU A 19 -9.96 -16.59 -40.33
N GLU A 20 -10.55 -16.21 -41.47
CA GLU A 20 -11.22 -17.12 -42.40
C GLU A 20 -10.25 -18.09 -43.10
N ASP A 21 -9.02 -17.64 -43.39
CA ASP A 21 -7.98 -18.46 -44.00
C ASP A 21 -7.39 -19.48 -43.00
N ASP A 22 -7.36 -19.13 -41.70
CA ASP A 22 -6.92 -20.07 -40.65
C ASP A 22 -7.96 -21.16 -40.40
N ILE A 23 -9.25 -20.84 -40.45
CA ILE A 23 -10.34 -21.80 -40.25
C ILE A 23 -10.44 -22.80 -41.40
N THR A 24 -10.18 -22.36 -42.64
CA THR A 24 -10.20 -23.25 -43.82
C THR A 24 -8.93 -24.09 -43.97
N ALA A 25 -7.79 -23.62 -43.44
CA ALA A 25 -6.55 -24.39 -43.39
C ALA A 25 -6.61 -25.54 -42.37
N THR A 26 -7.33 -25.38 -41.27
CA THR A 26 -7.53 -26.44 -40.27
C THR A 26 -8.72 -27.32 -40.62
N GLY A 27 -8.52 -28.25 -41.56
CA GLY A 27 -9.49 -29.31 -41.84
C GLY A 27 -9.82 -30.18 -40.61
N ILE A 28 -10.97 -30.87 -40.69
CA ILE A 28 -11.64 -31.64 -39.61
C ILE A 28 -10.68 -32.54 -38.82
N LEU A 29 -10.51 -32.21 -37.54
CA LEU A 29 -9.70 -32.93 -36.54
C LEU A 29 -10.25 -34.36 -36.29
N LYS A 30 -9.63 -35.38 -36.90
CA LYS A 30 -9.83 -36.79 -36.51
C LYS A 30 -8.84 -37.17 -35.41
N ASN A 31 -9.36 -37.44 -34.21
CA ASN A 31 -8.61 -38.06 -33.11
C ASN A 31 -8.04 -39.42 -33.55
N LYS A 32 -6.70 -39.53 -33.66
CA LYS A 32 -6.01 -40.81 -33.76
C LYS A 32 -5.57 -41.26 -32.36
N SER A 33 -6.03 -42.43 -31.95
CA SER A 33 -5.57 -43.14 -30.76
C SER A 33 -4.09 -43.52 -30.86
N SER A 34 -3.34 -43.36 -29.78
CA SER A 34 -1.93 -43.77 -29.68
C SER A 34 -1.79 -45.30 -29.85
N LYS A 35 -0.79 -45.70 -30.62
CA LYS A 35 -0.50 -47.08 -31.00
C LYS A 35 0.28 -47.74 -29.85
N ARG A 36 -0.30 -48.77 -29.20
CA ARG A 36 0.42 -49.67 -28.28
C ARG A 36 1.50 -50.40 -29.07
N GLN A 37 2.75 -50.33 -28.62
CA GLN A 37 3.83 -51.17 -29.11
C GLN A 37 4.09 -52.29 -28.08
N SER A 38 4.13 -53.52 -28.58
CA SER A 38 4.26 -54.78 -27.84
C SER A 38 5.67 -54.98 -27.29
N HIS A 39 5.76 -55.31 -26.01
CA HIS A 39 6.98 -55.76 -25.35
C HIS A 39 7.12 -57.29 -25.56
N GLY A 40 8.17 -57.69 -26.28
CA GLY A 40 8.69 -59.06 -26.28
C GLY A 40 9.97 -59.05 -25.45
N GLY A 41 10.04 -59.92 -24.45
CA GLY A 41 11.09 -59.93 -23.44
C GLY A 41 12.43 -60.43 -23.95
N ASP A 42 13.49 -59.96 -23.30
CA ASP A 42 14.46 -60.81 -22.61
C ASP A 42 15.07 -60.01 -21.45
N ASN A 43 15.17 -60.66 -20.30
CA ASN A 43 15.84 -60.17 -19.11
C ASN A 43 17.35 -60.10 -19.38
N GLU A 44 17.95 -58.92 -19.25
CA GLU A 44 19.34 -58.64 -18.84
C GLU A 44 19.79 -57.26 -19.37
N GLU A 45 19.30 -56.15 -18.84
CA GLU A 45 19.93 -54.82 -19.08
C GLU A 45 19.44 -53.71 -18.11
N GLU A 46 19.36 -53.99 -16.81
CA GLU A 46 19.10 -52.95 -15.78
C GLU A 46 20.37 -52.20 -15.38
N ASN A 47 21.20 -51.70 -16.30
CA ASN A 47 22.40 -50.92 -15.92
C ASN A 47 22.89 -49.85 -16.91
N PHE A 48 22.09 -49.42 -17.89
CA PHE A 48 22.51 -48.32 -18.78
C PHE A 48 21.65 -47.06 -18.57
N VAL A 49 22.26 -46.01 -18.04
CA VAL A 49 21.64 -44.68 -17.92
C VAL A 49 21.70 -44.00 -19.29
N ASP A 50 20.54 -43.67 -19.86
CA ASP A 50 20.41 -42.97 -21.15
C ASP A 50 21.27 -41.69 -21.20
N ASP A 51 21.81 -41.33 -22.37
CA ASP A 51 22.75 -40.21 -22.55
C ASP A 51 22.12 -38.86 -22.13
N ARG A 52 20.79 -38.72 -22.29
CA ARG A 52 20.03 -37.57 -21.78
C ARG A 52 19.94 -37.54 -20.25
N ALA A 53 19.70 -38.68 -19.62
CA ALA A 53 19.68 -38.78 -18.16
C ALA A 53 21.08 -38.52 -17.59
N SER A 54 22.14 -39.04 -18.23
CA SER A 54 23.54 -38.80 -17.87
C SER A 54 23.92 -37.32 -17.92
N ARG A 55 23.54 -36.59 -18.98
CA ARG A 55 23.75 -35.12 -19.06
C ARG A 55 23.00 -34.35 -17.98
N THR A 56 21.81 -34.80 -17.63
CA THR A 56 20.99 -34.16 -16.60
C THR A 56 21.59 -34.38 -15.20
N ILE A 57 22.07 -35.59 -14.92
CA ILE A 57 22.74 -35.94 -13.67
C ILE A 57 24.05 -35.15 -13.52
N LEU A 58 24.85 -35.01 -14.59
CA LEU A 58 26.09 -34.23 -14.55
C LEU A 58 25.85 -32.73 -14.35
N ARG A 59 24.75 -32.19 -14.90
CA ARG A 59 24.36 -30.79 -14.69
C ARG A 59 23.96 -30.53 -13.25
N ILE A 60 23.12 -31.41 -12.68
CA ILE A 60 22.68 -31.32 -11.28
C ILE A 60 23.86 -31.49 -10.32
N GLY A 61 24.79 -32.40 -10.63
CA GLY A 61 26.00 -32.59 -9.82
C GLY A 61 26.93 -31.37 -9.80
N ARG A 62 27.00 -30.60 -10.91
CA ARG A 62 27.78 -29.35 -10.97
C ARG A 62 27.14 -28.25 -10.12
N GLU A 63 25.82 -28.12 -10.19
CA GLU A 63 25.05 -27.11 -9.45
C GLU A 63 25.16 -27.34 -7.92
N LEU A 64 25.03 -28.60 -7.48
CA LEU A 64 25.23 -28.98 -6.07
C LEU A 64 26.66 -28.71 -5.56
N ALA A 65 27.68 -28.93 -6.41
CA ALA A 65 29.07 -28.66 -6.03
C ALA A 65 29.34 -27.15 -5.92
N GLU A 66 28.72 -26.33 -6.76
CA GLU A 66 28.81 -24.87 -6.68
C GLU A 66 28.08 -24.33 -5.43
N GLU A 67 26.93 -24.90 -5.06
CA GLU A 67 26.23 -24.55 -3.81
C GLU A 67 27.00 -24.96 -2.55
N GLU A 68 27.61 -26.17 -2.51
CA GLU A 68 28.42 -26.59 -1.36
C GLU A 68 29.66 -25.69 -1.19
N ASN A 69 30.28 -25.28 -2.31
CA ASN A 69 31.47 -24.43 -2.27
C ASN A 69 31.13 -22.97 -1.91
N ALA A 70 29.92 -22.50 -2.25
CA ALA A 70 29.40 -21.21 -1.80
C ALA A 70 29.05 -21.19 -0.29
N GLY A 71 28.74 -22.35 0.30
CA GLY A 71 28.39 -22.50 1.72
C GLY A 71 29.56 -22.60 2.70
N LYS A 72 30.82 -22.67 2.23
CA LYS A 72 32.03 -22.78 3.09
C LYS A 72 33.03 -21.65 2.80
N VAL A 73 32.67 -20.41 3.10
CA VAL A 73 33.65 -19.32 3.29
C VAL A 73 33.54 -18.79 4.71
N ILE A 74 34.20 -19.48 5.65
CA ILE A 74 34.53 -18.94 6.97
C ILE A 74 35.79 -18.10 6.80
N SER A 75 35.67 -16.78 6.68
CA SER A 75 36.82 -15.87 6.68
C SER A 75 37.35 -15.72 8.11
N LYS A 76 38.61 -16.09 8.32
CA LYS A 76 39.39 -15.64 9.50
C LYS A 76 39.92 -14.24 9.22
N PRO A 77 39.92 -13.31 10.20
CA PRO A 77 40.44 -11.97 9.99
C PRO A 77 41.97 -11.98 10.04
N THR A 78 42.63 -11.70 8.92
CA THR A 78 44.03 -11.29 8.89
C THR A 78 44.08 -9.80 8.59
N ILE A 79 44.53 -9.03 9.57
CA ILE A 79 44.87 -7.61 9.45
C ILE A 79 46.05 -7.50 8.49
N ASP A 80 45.91 -6.72 7.42
CA ASP A 80 47.05 -6.28 6.61
C ASP A 80 47.06 -4.75 6.52
N THR A 81 48.08 -4.16 7.13
CA THR A 81 48.30 -2.73 7.29
C THR A 81 49.38 -2.27 6.32
N PHE A 82 48.98 -1.93 5.08
CA PHE A 82 49.75 -1.36 3.94
C PHE A 82 49.87 -2.31 2.72
N GLY A 83 48.91 -2.22 1.80
CA GLY A 83 48.98 -2.82 0.46
C GLY A 83 48.55 -1.82 -0.62
N TYR A 84 49.54 -1.21 -1.28
CA TYR A 84 49.43 -0.07 -2.22
C TYR A 84 49.25 -0.50 -3.70
N ASP A 85 48.88 -1.75 -4.00
CA ASP A 85 49.14 -2.36 -5.32
C ASP A 85 47.91 -2.84 -6.11
N SER A 86 46.80 -2.08 -6.13
CA SER A 86 45.62 -2.46 -6.95
C SER A 86 44.97 -1.27 -7.66
N ARG A 87 45.77 -0.29 -8.10
CA ARG A 87 45.22 0.94 -8.71
C ARG A 87 45.73 1.31 -10.10
N PHE A 88 46.61 0.54 -10.71
CA PHE A 88 47.05 0.77 -12.09
C PHE A 88 47.51 -0.53 -12.74
N ASP A 89 46.61 -1.25 -13.42
CA ASP A 89 46.85 -1.67 -14.82
C ASP A 89 45.59 -2.28 -15.45
N ASP A 90 45.52 -2.15 -16.78
CA ASP A 90 44.58 -2.70 -17.76
C ASP A 90 43.22 -1.99 -18.02
N GLU A 91 43.34 -0.93 -18.81
CA GLU A 91 42.55 -0.64 -20.03
C GLU A 91 42.34 -1.92 -20.90
N ALA A 92 41.33 -2.16 -21.73
CA ALA A 92 40.15 -1.45 -22.22
C ALA A 92 39.20 -2.52 -22.82
N GLU A 93 37.88 -2.38 -22.64
CA GLU A 93 36.91 -2.82 -23.64
C GLU A 93 35.63 -1.99 -23.52
N ASP A 94 35.21 -1.48 -24.67
CA ASP A 94 34.15 -0.52 -24.96
C ASP A 94 32.77 -0.94 -24.42
N GLU A 95 32.11 -0.07 -23.65
CA GLU A 95 30.64 0.06 -23.70
C GLU A 95 30.21 1.51 -23.37
N ASN A 96 30.09 2.29 -24.44
CA ASN A 96 29.44 3.60 -24.48
C ASN A 96 28.00 3.54 -23.92
N LYS A 97 27.80 3.87 -22.64
CA LYS A 97 26.49 4.33 -22.14
C LYS A 97 26.38 5.84 -22.38
N VAL A 98 26.07 6.17 -23.63
CA VAL A 98 25.54 7.48 -24.03
C VAL A 98 24.18 7.63 -23.33
N TYR A 99 24.10 8.54 -22.37
CA TYR A 99 22.83 9.07 -21.90
C TYR A 99 22.33 9.99 -23.01
N ASP A 100 21.44 9.48 -23.85
CA ASP A 100 20.77 10.27 -24.87
C ASP A 100 19.65 11.10 -24.23
N ASP A 101 19.60 12.35 -24.65
CA ASP A 101 18.75 13.43 -24.16
C ASP A 101 17.54 13.55 -25.11
N ASP A 102 16.35 13.67 -24.50
CA ASP A 102 15.11 14.20 -25.06
C ASP A 102 14.61 13.72 -26.45
N GLU A 103 13.62 12.82 -26.43
CA GLU A 103 12.55 12.86 -27.44
C GLU A 103 11.19 12.48 -26.87
N ALA A 104 10.22 13.36 -27.11
CA ALA A 104 8.88 13.37 -26.57
C ALA A 104 7.97 12.30 -27.19
N TRP A 105 7.47 11.35 -26.39
CA TRP A 105 6.24 10.55 -26.64
C TRP A 105 5.67 10.17 -25.26
N GLY A 106 4.36 10.16 -25.00
CA GLY A 106 3.31 9.71 -25.89
C GLY A 106 3.03 8.23 -25.58
N ASP A 107 1.98 8.03 -24.80
CA ASP A 107 1.31 6.78 -24.45
C ASP A 107 1.73 6.02 -23.17
N ASP A 108 0.66 5.63 -22.50
CA ASP A 108 0.48 5.15 -21.15
C ASP A 108 0.46 3.61 -21.20
N ASP A 109 1.62 2.97 -21.30
CA ASP A 109 1.72 1.53 -21.10
C ASP A 109 2.13 1.25 -19.65
N GLU A 110 1.10 0.91 -18.90
CA GLU A 110 1.06 0.37 -17.55
C GLU A 110 2.04 -0.82 -17.43
N VAL A 111 3.30 -0.54 -17.12
CA VAL A 111 4.25 -1.55 -16.66
C VAL A 111 3.76 -2.00 -15.29
N VAL A 112 3.05 -3.14 -15.28
CA VAL A 112 2.74 -3.89 -14.07
C VAL A 112 4.08 -4.29 -13.44
N GLU A 113 4.52 -3.53 -12.43
CA GLU A 113 5.57 -3.98 -11.52
C GLU A 113 5.07 -5.28 -10.86
N GLU A 114 5.77 -6.37 -11.13
CA GLU A 114 5.57 -7.66 -10.48
C GLU A 114 5.82 -7.46 -8.97
N ILE A 115 4.75 -7.54 -8.18
CA ILE A 115 4.80 -7.24 -6.74
C ILE A 115 5.48 -8.42 -6.04
N GLU A 116 6.76 -8.26 -5.73
CA GLU A 116 7.43 -9.09 -4.72
C GLU A 116 6.80 -8.76 -3.36
N VAL A 117 6.03 -9.70 -2.81
CA VAL A 117 5.44 -9.58 -1.48
C VAL A 117 6.57 -9.60 -0.45
N ASP A 118 6.71 -8.52 0.31
CA ASP A 118 7.68 -8.41 1.40
C ASP A 118 7.46 -9.57 2.40
N PRO A 119 8.50 -10.28 2.86
CA PRO A 119 8.38 -11.35 3.86
C PRO A 119 7.59 -10.93 5.11
N ASN A 120 7.64 -9.65 5.47
CA ASN A 120 6.93 -9.10 6.63
C ASN A 120 5.42 -8.94 6.38
N ASP A 121 5.01 -8.70 5.13
CA ASP A 121 3.59 -8.66 4.74
C ASP A 121 2.99 -10.07 4.69
N LEU A 122 3.81 -11.08 4.35
CA LEU A 122 3.43 -12.51 4.37
C LEU A 122 3.26 -13.02 5.81
N ASP A 123 4.10 -12.59 6.74
CA ASP A 123 3.93 -12.89 8.17
C ASP A 123 2.71 -12.19 8.77
N MET A 124 2.42 -10.95 8.34
CA MET A 124 1.19 -10.28 8.75
C MET A 124 -0.05 -10.97 8.15
N TYR A 125 0.04 -11.47 6.91
CA TYR A 125 -0.99 -12.28 6.28
C TYR A 125 -1.24 -13.57 7.05
N LYS A 126 -0.19 -14.33 7.41
CA LYS A 126 -0.30 -15.54 8.23
C LYS A 126 -0.85 -15.29 9.64
N LYS A 127 -0.60 -14.11 10.19
CA LYS A 127 -1.15 -13.70 11.49
C LYS A 127 -2.64 -13.34 11.41
N PHE A 128 -3.09 -12.83 10.26
CA PHE A 128 -4.49 -12.47 10.01
C PHE A 128 -5.32 -13.64 9.43
N MET A 129 -4.68 -14.55 8.72
CA MET A 129 -5.21 -15.78 8.17
C MET A 129 -4.27 -16.92 8.57
N PRO A 130 -4.39 -17.47 9.79
CA PRO A 130 -3.69 -18.68 10.13
C PRO A 130 -4.13 -19.79 9.17
N ASP A 131 -3.19 -20.36 8.41
CA ASP A 131 -3.41 -21.49 7.49
C ASP A 131 -3.67 -22.81 8.23
N GLU A 132 -3.91 -22.77 9.54
CA GLU A 132 -4.23 -23.94 10.35
C GLU A 132 -5.73 -24.22 10.24
N GLU A 133 -6.02 -25.28 9.49
CA GLU A 133 -7.27 -26.03 9.49
C GLU A 133 -7.96 -25.97 10.86
N ASP A 134 -9.18 -25.45 10.88
CA ASP A 134 -10.11 -25.37 12.02
C ASP A 134 -9.85 -26.45 13.09
N ASP A 135 -9.45 -26.05 14.30
CA ASP A 135 -9.42 -26.92 15.49
C ASP A 135 -10.78 -27.58 15.78
N LEU A 136 -11.87 -27.04 15.19
CA LEU A 136 -13.21 -27.59 15.20
C LEU A 136 -13.36 -28.86 14.36
N LEU A 137 -12.59 -29.02 13.27
CA LEU A 137 -12.57 -30.21 12.42
C LEU A 137 -11.79 -31.37 13.07
N LYS A 138 -10.85 -31.05 13.97
CA LYS A 138 -10.01 -32.05 14.63
C LYS A 138 -10.65 -32.65 15.90
N HIS A 139 -11.46 -31.87 16.61
CA HIS A 139 -11.97 -32.29 17.93
C HIS A 139 -13.47 -32.56 18.01
N GLY A 140 -14.24 -32.35 16.94
CA GLY A 140 -15.70 -32.57 16.98
C GLY A 140 -16.39 -31.76 18.10
N TRP A 141 -17.70 -31.90 18.24
CA TRP A 141 -18.45 -31.14 19.26
C TRP A 141 -18.22 -31.63 20.70
N ASP A 142 -17.53 -32.76 20.88
CA ASP A 142 -17.33 -33.41 22.16
C ASP A 142 -15.87 -33.29 22.61
N ARG A 143 -15.57 -32.23 23.37
CA ARG A 143 -14.29 -32.03 24.08
C ARG A 143 -14.06 -33.12 25.13
N GLN A 144 -13.61 -34.31 24.74
CA GLN A 144 -13.00 -35.28 25.64
C GLN A 144 -11.63 -35.72 25.13
N PRO A 145 -10.53 -35.43 25.87
CA PRO A 145 -9.23 -35.96 25.53
C PRO A 145 -9.19 -37.46 25.87
N SER A 146 -8.93 -38.28 24.87
CA SER A 146 -8.62 -39.70 25.02
C SER A 146 -7.10 -39.85 25.00
N GLY A 147 -6.46 -39.92 26.17
CA GLY A 147 -5.02 -40.20 26.27
C GLY A 147 -4.42 -39.76 27.60
N GLU A 148 -3.64 -40.64 28.21
CA GLU A 148 -3.11 -40.56 29.58
C GLU A 148 -2.21 -39.32 29.83
N GLU A 149 -2.56 -38.53 30.85
CA GLU A 149 -1.80 -37.37 31.31
C GLU A 149 -0.54 -37.82 32.09
N GLN A 150 0.61 -37.76 31.43
CA GLN A 150 1.91 -37.53 32.06
C GLN A 150 2.54 -36.30 31.43
N GLY A 151 2.13 -35.13 31.91
CA GLY A 151 2.82 -33.87 31.72
C GLY A 151 2.64 -33.08 32.99
N ASP A 152 3.75 -32.70 33.64
CA ASP A 152 3.73 -31.77 34.76
C ASP A 152 2.82 -30.58 34.41
N SER A 153 1.85 -30.29 35.28
CA SER A 153 0.95 -29.16 35.10
C SER A 153 1.77 -27.88 35.12
N ILE A 154 2.05 -27.34 33.93
CA ILE A 154 2.75 -26.06 33.77
C ILE A 154 1.83 -24.99 34.36
N ASN A 155 2.23 -24.38 35.47
CA ASN A 155 1.49 -23.31 36.11
C ASN A 155 1.45 -22.10 35.17
N LEU A 156 0.23 -21.63 34.86
CA LEU A 156 0.04 -20.41 34.07
C LEU A 156 0.77 -19.20 34.65
N ALA A 157 0.91 -19.14 35.98
CA ALA A 157 1.66 -18.08 36.66
C ALA A 157 3.15 -18.08 36.27
N ASP A 158 3.76 -19.25 36.12
CA ASP A 158 5.16 -19.39 35.74
C ASP A 158 5.36 -19.07 34.25
N LEU A 159 4.41 -19.48 33.39
CA LEU A 159 4.41 -19.11 31.97
C LEU A 159 4.24 -17.59 31.78
N ILE A 160 3.36 -16.95 32.57
CA ILE A 160 3.14 -15.50 32.53
C ILE A 160 4.39 -14.77 33.03
N LEU A 161 5.01 -15.22 34.11
CA LEU A 161 6.24 -14.63 34.64
C LEU A 161 7.42 -14.78 33.66
N GLU A 162 7.56 -15.93 33.02
CA GLU A 162 8.57 -16.17 31.99
C GLU A 162 8.34 -15.26 30.77
N LYS A 163 7.09 -15.07 30.37
CA LYS A 163 6.73 -14.21 29.22
C LYS A 163 6.87 -12.73 29.53
N ILE A 164 6.60 -12.30 30.76
CA ILE A 164 6.87 -10.93 31.24
C ILE A 164 8.38 -10.71 31.28
N ALA A 165 9.16 -11.63 31.85
CA ALA A 165 10.62 -11.52 31.89
C ALA A 165 11.25 -11.52 30.49
N ALA A 166 10.73 -12.33 29.55
CA ALA A 166 11.17 -12.31 28.16
C ALA A 166 10.80 -11.00 27.45
N HIS A 167 9.61 -10.46 27.72
CA HIS A 167 9.18 -9.16 27.19
C HIS A 167 10.02 -8.02 27.76
N GLU A 168 10.28 -8.00 29.08
CA GLU A 168 11.13 -7.03 29.75
C GLU A 168 12.59 -7.15 29.29
N ALA A 169 13.11 -8.35 29.07
CA ALA A 169 14.46 -8.56 28.51
C ALA A 169 14.54 -8.11 27.03
N ALA A 170 13.49 -8.33 26.24
CA ALA A 170 13.40 -7.82 24.87
C ALA A 170 13.27 -6.29 24.85
N GLN A 171 12.52 -5.72 25.79
CA GLN A 171 12.33 -4.28 25.94
C GLN A 171 13.62 -3.62 26.46
N ALA A 172 14.31 -4.21 27.42
CA ALA A 172 15.64 -3.79 27.88
C ALA A 172 16.72 -3.98 26.81
N ARG A 173 16.62 -4.97 25.91
CA ARG A 173 17.48 -5.06 24.71
C ARG A 173 17.16 -3.97 23.71
N ARG A 174 15.89 -3.58 23.57
CA ARG A 174 15.45 -2.48 22.69
C ARG A 174 15.87 -1.12 23.27
N GLU A 175 15.82 -0.99 24.58
CA GLU A 175 16.21 0.19 25.35
C GLU A 175 17.74 0.29 25.50
N ASN A 176 18.46 -0.83 25.61
CA ASN A 176 19.94 -0.84 25.54
C ASN A 176 20.51 -0.74 24.12
N ASN A 177 19.70 -0.96 23.06
CA ASN A 177 20.05 -0.59 21.68
C ASN A 177 19.72 0.87 21.37
N LEU A 178 18.97 1.54 22.24
CA LEU A 178 18.94 2.99 22.34
C LEU A 178 20.03 3.36 23.34
N GLY A 179 21.27 3.41 22.85
CA GLY A 179 22.31 4.13 23.58
C GLY A 179 21.78 5.51 24.02
N PRO A 180 22.38 6.14 25.04
CA PRO A 180 22.03 7.52 25.39
C PRO A 180 21.94 8.33 24.09
N PRO A 181 20.93 9.20 23.91
CA PRO A 181 20.78 9.97 22.69
C PRO A 181 22.15 10.58 22.40
N ASP A 182 22.70 10.24 21.24
CA ASP A 182 23.99 10.73 20.77
C ASP A 182 23.73 12.19 20.40
N ASP A 183 23.55 13.04 21.42
CA ASP A 183 23.07 14.42 21.33
C ASP A 183 24.07 15.33 20.58
N GLU A 184 25.23 14.81 20.16
CA GLU A 184 26.21 15.52 19.34
C GLU A 184 26.87 14.58 18.31
N TYR A 185 26.10 14.02 17.37
CA TYR A 185 26.70 13.57 16.11
C TYR A 185 27.16 14.80 15.30
N GLU A 186 28.40 15.23 15.54
CA GLU A 186 28.99 16.35 14.80
C GLU A 186 29.38 15.92 13.39
N LEU A 187 28.71 16.52 12.40
CA LEU A 187 29.07 16.32 10.99
C LEU A 187 30.48 16.85 10.72
N PRO A 188 31.34 16.10 10.01
CA PRO A 188 32.66 16.57 9.64
C PRO A 188 32.59 17.93 8.91
N PRO A 189 33.49 18.89 9.18
CA PRO A 189 33.38 20.25 8.65
C PRO A 189 33.37 20.29 7.13
N LYS A 190 34.07 19.36 6.48
CA LYS A 190 34.06 19.20 5.02
C LYS A 190 32.69 18.81 4.46
N VAL A 191 31.94 17.96 5.17
CA VAL A 191 30.57 17.57 4.80
C VAL A 191 29.67 18.80 4.91
N VAL A 192 29.78 19.54 6.01
CA VAL A 192 29.04 20.79 6.22
C VAL A 192 29.31 21.80 5.09
N GLU A 193 30.56 22.05 4.75
CA GLU A 193 30.92 22.98 3.67
C GLU A 193 30.36 22.55 2.29
N VAL A 194 30.44 21.26 1.98
CA VAL A 194 29.95 20.73 0.69
C VAL A 194 28.43 20.83 0.61
N TYR A 195 27.70 20.37 1.64
CA TYR A 195 26.24 20.38 1.63
C TYR A 195 25.65 21.78 1.81
N THR A 196 26.36 22.70 2.47
CA THR A 196 25.98 24.13 2.49
C THR A 196 26.01 24.72 1.08
N LYS A 197 27.04 24.42 0.28
CA LYS A 197 27.11 24.84 -1.13
C LYS A 197 26.02 24.17 -1.98
N VAL A 198 25.69 22.91 -1.71
CA VAL A 198 24.57 22.22 -2.37
C VAL A 198 23.25 22.93 -2.06
N GLY A 199 22.98 23.30 -0.81
CA GLY A 199 21.78 24.07 -0.43
C GLY A 199 21.67 25.40 -1.19
N GLN A 200 22.77 26.13 -1.34
CA GLN A 200 22.80 27.36 -2.16
C GLN A 200 22.43 27.10 -3.62
N ILE A 201 22.85 25.98 -4.20
CA ILE A 201 22.47 25.58 -5.57
C ILE A 201 20.98 25.24 -5.62
N LEU A 202 20.47 24.47 -4.66
CA LEU A 202 19.06 24.06 -4.60
C LEU A 202 18.09 25.24 -4.45
N SER A 203 18.49 26.31 -3.78
CA SER A 203 17.67 27.53 -3.66
C SER A 203 17.38 28.20 -5.01
N ARG A 204 18.31 28.11 -5.97
CA ARG A 204 18.21 28.73 -7.30
C ARG A 204 17.91 27.72 -8.41
N TYR A 205 17.81 26.44 -8.07
CA TYR A 205 17.64 25.37 -9.04
C TYR A 205 16.32 25.51 -9.82
N LYS A 206 16.37 25.30 -11.13
CA LYS A 206 15.20 25.35 -12.03
C LYS A 206 15.11 24.10 -12.90
N SER A 207 16.21 23.74 -13.56
CA SER A 207 16.33 22.62 -14.48
C SER A 207 17.77 22.09 -14.48
N GLY A 208 17.97 20.92 -15.10
CA GLY A 208 19.27 20.26 -15.21
C GLY A 208 19.48 19.12 -14.20
N PRO A 209 20.66 18.49 -14.19
CA PRO A 209 20.95 17.42 -13.25
C PRO A 209 21.19 17.96 -11.83
N LEU A 210 20.64 17.28 -10.82
CA LEU A 210 20.97 17.58 -9.43
C LEU A 210 22.43 17.21 -9.10
N PRO A 211 23.09 17.95 -8.18
CA PRO A 211 24.46 17.66 -7.76
C PRO A 211 24.65 16.20 -7.32
N LYS A 212 25.76 15.57 -7.72
CA LYS A 212 26.07 14.18 -7.33
C LYS A 212 26.01 13.94 -5.81
N PRO A 213 26.55 14.82 -4.95
CA PRO A 213 26.42 14.65 -3.50
C PRO A 213 24.97 14.57 -3.01
N PHE A 214 24.05 15.29 -3.65
CA PHE A 214 22.64 15.23 -3.29
C PHE A 214 21.97 13.92 -3.73
N LYS A 215 22.38 13.36 -4.88
CA LYS A 215 21.80 12.11 -5.39
C LYS A 215 22.11 10.88 -4.51
N ILE A 216 23.25 10.88 -3.83
CA ILE A 216 23.64 9.78 -2.93
C ILE A 216 23.06 9.91 -1.52
N LEU A 217 22.39 11.03 -1.22
CA LEU A 217 21.92 11.38 0.11
C LEU A 217 21.03 10.29 0.75
N PRO A 218 20.04 9.69 0.05
CA PRO A 218 19.17 8.67 0.66
C PRO A 218 19.86 7.36 1.04
N THR A 219 21.08 7.12 0.54
CA THR A 219 21.87 5.91 0.82
C THR A 219 22.70 6.06 2.09
N ILE A 220 22.88 7.29 2.59
CA ILE A 220 23.70 7.60 3.76
C ILE A 220 22.89 7.29 5.03
N PRO A 221 23.45 6.59 6.05
CA PRO A 221 22.73 6.29 7.29
C PRO A 221 22.21 7.53 8.04
N HIS A 222 23.05 8.56 8.20
CA HIS A 222 22.74 9.83 8.87
C HIS A 222 22.37 10.92 7.85
N TRP A 223 21.48 10.60 6.91
CA TRP A 223 21.07 11.55 5.88
C TRP A 223 20.18 12.68 6.43
N GLU A 224 19.48 12.43 7.54
CA GLU A 224 18.60 13.40 8.21
C GLU A 224 19.40 14.62 8.68
N ASP A 225 20.52 14.43 9.38
CA ASP A 225 21.38 15.55 9.82
C ASP A 225 21.96 16.33 8.62
N ILE A 226 22.30 15.61 7.55
CA ILE A 226 22.91 16.22 6.36
C ILE A 226 21.87 17.04 5.58
N ILE A 227 20.60 16.61 5.54
CA ILE A 227 19.56 17.34 4.80
C ILE A 227 19.26 18.68 5.45
N GLU A 228 19.32 18.76 6.78
CA GLU A 228 19.13 20.03 7.51
C GLU A 228 20.21 21.06 7.16
N VAL A 229 21.46 20.63 6.99
CA VAL A 229 22.56 21.51 6.53
C VAL A 229 22.26 22.14 5.16
N THR A 230 21.53 21.43 4.29
CA THR A 230 21.14 21.97 2.97
C THR A 230 19.99 22.98 3.01
N LYS A 231 19.43 23.25 4.18
CA LYS A 231 18.33 24.21 4.42
C LYS A 231 17.12 23.99 3.51
N PRO A 232 16.31 22.94 3.78
CA PRO A 232 15.20 22.54 2.92
C PRO A 232 14.08 23.60 2.77
N ASP A 233 13.93 24.47 3.76
CA ASP A 233 13.07 25.66 3.74
C ASP A 233 13.38 26.59 2.55
N SER A 234 14.67 26.76 2.25
CA SER A 234 15.17 27.66 1.21
C SER A 234 15.14 27.07 -0.20
N TRP A 235 14.72 25.81 -0.35
CA TRP A 235 14.72 25.14 -1.65
C TRP A 235 13.69 25.72 -2.61
N SER A 236 14.06 25.73 -3.89
CA SER A 236 13.11 26.06 -4.94
C SER A 236 12.04 24.95 -5.06
N PRO A 237 10.80 25.28 -5.46
CA PRO A 237 9.77 24.26 -5.70
C PRO A 237 10.20 23.17 -6.70
N ASN A 238 11.03 23.54 -7.69
CA ASN A 238 11.59 22.62 -8.67
C ASN A 238 12.59 21.65 -8.03
N ALA A 239 13.38 22.13 -7.07
CA ALA A 239 14.30 21.30 -6.30
C ALA A 239 13.53 20.29 -5.44
N CYS A 240 12.47 20.73 -4.75
CA CYS A 240 11.62 19.85 -3.95
C CYS A 240 11.02 18.72 -4.79
N TYR A 241 10.58 19.01 -6.03
CA TYR A 241 10.07 17.99 -6.94
C TYR A 241 11.13 16.94 -7.30
N GLN A 242 12.33 17.38 -7.68
CA GLN A 242 13.40 16.46 -8.07
C GLN A 242 13.99 15.71 -6.87
N ALA A 243 14.07 16.36 -5.70
CA ALA A 243 14.42 15.71 -4.44
C ALA A 243 13.43 14.60 -4.11
N THR A 244 12.13 14.88 -4.19
CA THR A 244 11.10 13.86 -3.95
C THR A 244 11.23 12.67 -4.90
N ARG A 245 11.55 12.90 -6.18
CA ARG A 245 11.78 11.79 -7.13
C ARG A 245 12.94 10.87 -6.73
N ILE A 246 14.02 11.44 -6.19
CA ILE A 246 15.20 10.69 -5.74
C ILE A 246 14.91 9.96 -4.41
N PHE A 247 14.26 10.64 -3.47
CA PHE A 247 13.95 10.05 -2.17
C PHE A 247 12.92 8.93 -2.29
N VAL A 248 11.88 9.09 -3.12
CA VAL A 248 10.83 8.08 -3.31
C VAL A 248 11.35 6.75 -3.85
N SER A 249 12.48 6.70 -4.57
CA SER A 249 13.06 5.42 -4.99
C SER A 249 13.78 4.64 -3.88
N SER A 250 13.86 5.22 -2.67
CA SER A 250 14.60 4.65 -1.54
C SER A 250 13.71 3.79 -0.62
N LYS A 251 14.28 3.28 0.47
CA LYS A 251 13.55 2.44 1.45
C LYS A 251 12.34 3.20 2.04
N PRO A 252 11.18 2.55 2.26
CA PRO A 252 9.96 3.23 2.71
C PRO A 252 10.11 4.08 3.97
N HIS A 253 10.93 3.67 4.95
CA HIS A 253 11.16 4.44 6.17
C HIS A 253 11.89 5.77 5.91
N VAL A 254 12.88 5.77 5.00
CA VAL A 254 13.61 6.98 4.57
C VAL A 254 12.63 7.95 3.90
N VAL A 255 11.76 7.42 3.03
CA VAL A 255 10.74 8.24 2.35
C VAL A 255 9.76 8.83 3.34
N GLN A 256 9.30 8.05 4.32
CA GLN A 256 8.39 8.53 5.36
C GLN A 256 8.99 9.73 6.10
N ARG A 257 10.23 9.60 6.56
CA ARG A 257 10.95 10.67 7.27
C ARG A 257 11.20 11.90 6.39
N PHE A 258 11.57 11.71 5.13
CA PHE A 258 11.73 12.81 4.17
C PHE A 258 10.43 13.58 3.94
N LEU A 259 9.31 12.86 3.82
CA LEU A 259 8.00 13.49 3.66
C LEU A 259 7.59 14.26 4.91
N GLU A 260 7.86 13.72 6.09
CA GLU A 260 7.57 14.32 7.39
C GLU A 260 8.40 15.58 7.64
N MET A 261 9.72 15.52 7.48
CA MET A 261 10.65 16.61 7.83
C MET A 261 10.72 17.72 6.77
N VAL A 262 10.51 17.40 5.49
CA VAL A 262 10.76 18.35 4.39
C VAL A 262 9.49 18.72 3.65
N ILE A 263 8.77 17.73 3.12
CA ILE A 263 7.66 18.01 2.18
C ILE A 263 6.42 18.50 2.90
N LEU A 264 6.13 17.96 4.09
CA LEU A 264 4.97 18.36 4.90
C LEU A 264 5.02 19.86 5.20
N ASP A 265 6.06 20.34 5.85
CA ASP A 265 6.18 21.75 6.24
C ASP A 265 6.24 22.66 5.02
N ARG A 266 6.99 22.29 3.98
CA ARG A 266 7.10 23.09 2.76
C ARG A 266 5.75 23.28 2.05
N VAL A 267 4.91 22.25 2.02
CA VAL A 267 3.57 22.33 1.42
C VAL A 267 2.65 23.22 2.26
N ARG A 268 2.71 23.12 3.58
CA ARG A 268 1.91 23.94 4.49
C ARG A 268 2.26 25.42 4.38
N GLU A 269 3.55 25.75 4.34
CA GLU A 269 4.03 27.12 4.16
C GLU A 269 3.56 27.73 2.83
N ASP A 270 3.70 27.00 1.71
CA ASP A 270 3.29 27.49 0.38
C ASP A 270 1.77 27.76 0.30
N ILE A 271 0.97 26.88 0.93
CA ILE A 271 -0.49 27.06 1.03
C ILE A 271 -0.83 28.21 1.96
N TYR A 272 -0.11 28.39 3.06
CA TYR A 272 -0.33 29.49 3.98
C TYR A 272 -0.04 30.84 3.33
N GLU A 273 1.07 30.96 2.59
CA GLU A 273 1.51 32.19 1.94
C GLU A 273 0.65 32.52 0.70
N THR A 274 0.54 31.58 -0.25
CA THR A 274 -0.06 31.87 -1.56
C THR A 274 -1.56 31.55 -1.64
N LYS A 275 -2.11 30.85 -0.63
CA LYS A 275 -3.47 30.26 -0.61
C LYS A 275 -3.76 29.30 -1.77
N LYS A 276 -2.74 28.93 -2.53
CA LYS A 276 -2.73 27.94 -3.61
C LYS A 276 -1.52 27.04 -3.39
N LEU A 277 -1.36 26.01 -4.21
CA LEU A 277 -0.17 25.17 -4.16
C LEU A 277 0.57 25.28 -5.48
N ASN A 278 1.89 25.50 -5.42
CA ASN A 278 2.75 25.47 -6.58
C ASN A 278 2.64 24.14 -7.34
N VAL A 279 2.65 24.18 -8.67
CA VAL A 279 2.53 22.97 -9.51
C VAL A 279 3.66 21.96 -9.28
N HIS A 280 4.88 22.42 -8.97
CA HIS A 280 6.00 21.53 -8.70
C HIS A 280 5.85 20.80 -7.36
N LEU A 281 5.29 21.47 -6.34
CA LEU A 281 4.94 20.85 -5.06
C LEU A 281 3.72 19.92 -5.22
N PHE A 282 2.74 20.30 -6.04
CA PHE A 282 1.63 19.41 -6.38
C PHE A 282 2.15 18.13 -7.06
N ASN A 283 3.08 18.26 -8.00
CA ASN A 283 3.73 17.13 -8.66
C ASN A 283 4.66 16.34 -7.72
N SER A 284 5.26 16.97 -6.71
CA SER A 284 6.05 16.25 -5.70
C SER A 284 5.16 15.34 -4.87
N LEU A 285 4.00 15.82 -4.41
CA LEU A 285 2.99 15.00 -3.74
C LEU A 285 2.49 13.87 -4.63
N LYS A 286 2.30 14.14 -5.94
CA LYS A 286 1.94 13.09 -6.89
C LYS A 286 2.99 11.98 -6.98
N LYS A 287 4.28 12.33 -6.96
CA LYS A 287 5.37 11.35 -6.99
C LYS A 287 5.55 10.65 -5.64
N ALA A 288 5.33 11.33 -4.53
CA ALA A 288 5.36 10.74 -3.19
C ALA A 288 4.37 9.58 -3.02
N LEU A 289 3.20 9.67 -3.68
CA LEU A 289 2.17 8.63 -3.64
C LEU A 289 2.55 7.31 -4.35
N TYR A 290 3.68 7.25 -5.06
CA TYR A 290 4.17 5.98 -5.62
C TYR A 290 4.62 5.01 -4.51
N LYS A 291 4.89 5.51 -3.30
CA LYS A 291 5.04 4.71 -2.08
C LYS A 291 3.92 5.06 -1.08
N PRO A 292 2.72 4.49 -1.22
CA PRO A 292 1.54 4.91 -0.48
C PRO A 292 1.67 4.72 1.04
N ALA A 293 2.31 3.64 1.51
CA ALA A 293 2.54 3.41 2.95
C ALA A 293 3.33 4.56 3.61
N ALA A 294 4.40 5.01 2.93
CA ALA A 294 5.22 6.13 3.40
C ALA A 294 4.46 7.46 3.31
N PHE A 295 3.67 7.67 2.25
CA PHE A 295 2.84 8.87 2.10
C PHE A 295 1.80 9.00 3.21
N PHE A 296 1.07 7.93 3.53
CA PHE A 296 0.03 8.00 4.56
C PHE A 296 0.62 8.25 5.95
N LYS A 297 1.68 7.52 6.33
CA LYS A 297 2.31 7.65 7.65
C LYS A 297 3.16 8.91 7.82
N GLY A 298 3.84 9.36 6.76
CA GLY A 298 4.79 10.48 6.82
C GLY A 298 4.20 11.82 6.39
N PHE A 299 3.08 11.83 5.66
CA PHE A 299 2.46 13.06 5.18
C PHE A 299 1.01 13.22 5.63
N LEU A 300 0.12 12.28 5.28
CA LEU A 300 -1.32 12.48 5.52
C LEU A 300 -1.71 12.42 7.00
N PHE A 301 -1.25 11.41 7.74
CA PHE A 301 -1.60 11.26 9.16
C PHE A 301 -1.01 12.36 10.04
N PRO A 302 0.27 12.76 9.91
CA PRO A 302 0.80 13.88 10.67
C PRO A 302 0.10 15.20 10.33
N LEU A 303 -0.26 15.41 9.06
CA LEU A 303 -1.02 16.60 8.66
C LEU A 303 -2.38 16.68 9.39
N VAL A 304 -3.15 15.59 9.35
CA VAL A 304 -4.48 15.55 9.99
C VAL A 304 -4.32 15.58 11.51
N GLY A 305 -3.55 14.65 12.07
CA GLY A 305 -3.36 14.48 13.52
C GLY A 305 -2.70 15.67 14.24
N SER A 306 -2.10 16.62 13.51
CA SER A 306 -1.64 17.88 14.10
C SER A 306 -2.78 18.76 14.64
N GLY A 307 -4.04 18.50 14.27
CA GLY A 307 -5.21 19.31 14.63
C GLY A 307 -5.24 20.70 13.98
N THR A 308 -4.25 21.03 13.15
CA THR A 308 -4.11 22.34 12.49
C THR A 308 -4.39 22.27 10.98
N CYS A 309 -4.91 21.13 10.49
CA CYS A 309 -5.27 20.93 9.09
C CYS A 309 -6.47 21.80 8.71
N THR A 310 -6.25 22.72 7.77
CA THR A 310 -7.29 23.61 7.27
C THR A 310 -8.09 22.97 6.14
N LEU A 311 -9.33 23.44 5.92
CA LEU A 311 -10.19 22.97 4.82
C LEU A 311 -9.55 23.18 3.44
N ARG A 312 -8.71 24.21 3.27
CA ARG A 312 -8.01 24.50 2.00
C ARG A 312 -6.90 23.48 1.74
N GLU A 313 -6.08 23.20 2.74
CA GLU A 313 -5.04 22.16 2.64
C GLU A 313 -5.68 20.81 2.32
N ALA A 314 -6.75 20.45 3.04
CA ALA A 314 -7.48 19.21 2.80
C ALA A 314 -8.01 19.13 1.36
N HIS A 315 -8.63 20.20 0.84
CA HIS A 315 -9.12 20.21 -0.53
C HIS A 315 -8.01 20.00 -1.58
N ILE A 316 -6.89 20.71 -1.46
CA ILE A 316 -5.76 20.61 -2.40
C ILE A 316 -5.16 19.21 -2.38
N ILE A 317 -4.92 18.65 -1.20
CA ILE A 317 -4.28 17.35 -1.04
C ILE A 317 -5.24 16.22 -1.45
N SER A 318 -6.53 16.37 -1.16
CA SER A 318 -7.56 15.43 -1.62
C SER A 318 -7.62 15.35 -3.15
N ALA A 319 -7.33 16.44 -3.86
CA ALA A 319 -7.23 16.43 -5.32
C ALA A 319 -6.03 15.62 -5.83
N VAL A 320 -4.92 15.53 -5.08
CA VAL A 320 -3.80 14.64 -5.40
C VAL A 320 -4.23 13.18 -5.24
N LEU A 321 -4.85 12.83 -4.11
CA LEU A 321 -5.37 11.49 -3.84
C LEU A 321 -6.40 11.04 -4.87
N ALA A 322 -7.31 11.92 -5.28
CA ALA A 322 -8.32 11.64 -6.27
C ALA A 322 -7.72 11.32 -7.67
N ARG A 323 -6.60 11.95 -8.04
CA ARG A 323 -5.98 11.79 -9.37
C ARG A 323 -5.07 10.58 -9.51
N ILE A 324 -4.54 10.04 -8.42
CA ILE A 324 -3.58 8.92 -8.47
C ILE A 324 -4.27 7.61 -8.11
N SER A 325 -3.91 6.54 -8.81
CA SER A 325 -4.32 5.18 -8.44
C SER A 325 -3.52 4.73 -7.22
N ILE A 326 -4.23 4.26 -6.18
CA ILE A 326 -3.63 3.80 -4.92
C ILE A 326 -4.00 2.33 -4.73
N PRO A 327 -3.05 1.45 -4.37
CA PRO A 327 -3.37 0.06 -4.09
C PRO A 327 -4.44 -0.09 -3.00
N VAL A 328 -5.32 -1.07 -3.17
CA VAL A 328 -6.53 -1.25 -2.34
C VAL A 328 -6.20 -1.42 -0.85
N LEU A 329 -5.20 -2.25 -0.51
CA LEU A 329 -4.83 -2.51 0.88
C LEU A 329 -4.32 -1.24 1.59
N HIS A 330 -3.51 -0.44 0.90
CA HIS A 330 -3.00 0.82 1.43
C HIS A 330 -4.12 1.84 1.62
N SER A 331 -5.06 1.93 0.67
CA SER A 331 -6.24 2.78 0.78
C SER A 331 -7.15 2.35 1.94
N ALA A 332 -7.36 1.05 2.13
CA ALA A 332 -8.15 0.48 3.21
C ALA A 332 -7.53 0.79 4.59
N ALA A 333 -6.22 0.59 4.75
CA ALA A 333 -5.49 0.95 5.96
C ALA A 333 -5.53 2.46 6.24
N ALA A 334 -5.37 3.28 5.20
CA ALA A 334 -5.47 4.74 5.31
C ALA A 334 -6.86 5.18 5.76
N LEU A 335 -7.91 4.58 5.21
CA LEU A 335 -9.29 4.92 5.53
C LEU A 335 -9.63 4.59 6.99
N LYS A 336 -9.21 3.41 7.47
CA LYS A 336 -9.32 3.04 8.88
C LYS A 336 -8.53 4.01 9.77
N GLY A 337 -7.28 4.31 9.41
CA GLY A 337 -6.44 5.27 10.15
C GLY A 337 -7.05 6.66 10.24
N LEU A 338 -7.66 7.17 9.16
CA LEU A 338 -8.38 8.45 9.16
C LEU A 338 -9.62 8.41 10.06
N CYS A 339 -10.36 7.30 10.10
CA CYS A 339 -11.49 7.14 11.02
C CYS A 339 -11.03 7.14 12.49
N ASP A 340 -9.94 6.44 12.79
CA ASP A 340 -9.36 6.35 14.13
C ASP A 340 -8.83 7.73 14.60
N ILE A 341 -8.09 8.45 13.74
CA ILE A 341 -7.60 9.81 14.04
C ILE A 341 -8.77 10.78 14.21
N ALA A 342 -9.77 10.71 13.33
CA ALA A 342 -10.95 11.56 13.47
C ALA A 342 -11.65 11.33 14.81
N ALA A 343 -11.69 10.10 15.32
CA ALA A 343 -12.28 9.78 16.63
C ALA A 343 -11.50 10.40 17.79
N GLN A 344 -10.17 10.42 17.70
CA GLN A 344 -9.31 11.12 18.66
C GLN A 344 -9.57 12.63 18.62
N GLU A 345 -9.60 13.25 17.44
CA GLU A 345 -9.87 14.69 17.27
C GLU A 345 -11.26 15.10 17.78
N ALA A 346 -12.28 14.27 17.56
CA ALA A 346 -13.63 14.52 18.07
C ALA A 346 -13.68 14.52 19.59
N SER A 347 -12.88 13.69 20.25
CA SER A 347 -12.76 13.66 21.71
C SER A 347 -12.05 14.91 22.26
N HIS A 348 -11.18 15.52 21.46
CA HIS A 348 -10.42 16.72 21.82
C HIS A 348 -11.17 18.03 21.54
N GLY A 349 -12.41 17.96 21.03
CA GLY A 349 -13.25 19.15 20.76
C GLY A 349 -12.75 20.03 19.62
N THR A 350 -11.78 19.56 18.84
CA THR A 350 -11.18 20.33 17.74
C THR A 350 -12.07 20.29 16.49
N GLU A 351 -12.22 21.45 15.84
CA GLU A 351 -12.95 21.66 14.57
C GLU A 351 -12.35 20.87 13.37
N GLY A 352 -11.30 20.07 13.59
CA GLY A 352 -10.59 19.25 12.59
C GLY A 352 -11.44 18.18 11.90
N GLY A 353 -12.57 17.80 12.48
CA GLY A 353 -13.48 16.82 11.90
C GLY A 353 -13.95 17.16 10.47
N GLY A 354 -14.03 18.45 10.10
CA GLY A 354 -14.40 18.88 8.76
C GLY A 354 -13.36 18.53 7.69
N ALA A 355 -12.07 18.69 7.99
CA ALA A 355 -10.97 18.45 7.06
C ALA A 355 -10.79 16.94 6.78
N THR A 356 -10.86 16.12 7.83
CA THR A 356 -10.71 14.66 7.74
C THR A 356 -11.83 14.01 6.90
N ASN A 357 -13.05 14.54 6.99
CA ASN A 357 -14.19 14.07 6.19
C ASN A 357 -13.98 14.30 4.67
N ILE A 358 -13.21 15.30 4.25
CA ILE A 358 -12.87 15.50 2.83
C ILE A 358 -12.01 14.31 2.35
N PHE A 359 -11.01 13.90 3.13
CA PHE A 359 -10.16 12.77 2.77
C PHE A 359 -10.93 11.45 2.74
N ILE A 360 -11.76 11.19 3.77
CA ILE A 360 -12.63 10.00 3.83
C ILE A 360 -13.54 9.94 2.60
N LYS A 361 -14.21 11.04 2.25
CA LYS A 361 -15.03 11.11 1.04
C LYS A 361 -14.21 10.77 -0.21
N THR A 362 -13.05 11.39 -0.41
CA THR A 362 -12.24 11.16 -1.61
C THR A 362 -11.73 9.73 -1.75
N LEU A 363 -11.40 9.06 -0.64
CA LEU A 363 -11.01 7.65 -0.65
C LEU A 363 -12.23 6.72 -0.90
N LEU A 364 -13.41 7.05 -0.37
CA LEU A 364 -14.64 6.32 -0.68
C LEU A 364 -15.03 6.44 -2.17
N GLU A 365 -14.82 7.60 -2.77
CA GLU A 365 -15.06 7.85 -4.20
C GLU A 365 -14.16 7.03 -5.13
N LYS A 366 -13.07 6.42 -4.61
CA LYS A 366 -12.27 5.43 -5.36
C LYS A 366 -12.97 4.10 -5.58
N LYS A 367 -14.04 3.81 -4.82
CA LYS A 367 -14.91 2.62 -4.98
C LYS A 367 -14.17 1.27 -4.94
N TYR A 368 -13.08 1.18 -4.18
CA TYR A 368 -12.35 -0.07 -3.98
C TYR A 368 -13.21 -1.12 -3.24
N ALA A 369 -12.78 -2.38 -3.31
CA ALA A 369 -13.31 -3.42 -2.43
C ALA A 369 -12.62 -3.30 -1.07
N LEU A 370 -13.39 -3.00 -0.02
CA LEU A 370 -12.84 -2.79 1.32
C LEU A 370 -12.97 -4.07 2.17
N PRO A 371 -11.98 -4.39 3.01
CA PRO A 371 -12.14 -5.41 4.04
C PRO A 371 -13.26 -5.04 5.02
N TYR A 372 -13.99 -6.04 5.52
CA TYR A 372 -15.11 -5.81 6.44
C TYR A 372 -14.72 -5.00 7.69
N GLN A 373 -13.51 -5.20 8.22
CA GLN A 373 -13.00 -4.42 9.35
C GLN A 373 -12.97 -2.91 9.07
N VAL A 374 -12.70 -2.50 7.83
CA VAL A 374 -12.69 -1.08 7.43
C VAL A 374 -14.11 -0.57 7.26
N ILE A 375 -15.03 -1.40 6.78
CA ILE A 375 -16.45 -1.08 6.68
C ILE A 375 -17.04 -0.87 8.07
N ASP A 376 -16.74 -1.76 9.02
CA ASP A 376 -17.14 -1.64 10.41
C ASP A 376 -16.60 -0.35 11.05
N ALA A 377 -15.32 -0.01 10.77
CA ALA A 377 -14.71 1.24 11.23
C ALA A 377 -15.40 2.49 10.63
N LEU A 378 -15.80 2.45 9.35
CA LEU A 378 -16.56 3.53 8.70
C LEU A 378 -17.95 3.69 9.30
N VAL A 379 -18.65 2.57 9.55
CA VAL A 379 -19.96 2.59 10.21
C VAL A 379 -19.82 3.22 11.59
N PHE A 380 -18.82 2.80 12.38
CA PHE A 380 -18.54 3.41 13.68
C PHE A 380 -18.23 4.91 13.58
N HIS A 381 -17.44 5.31 12.58
CA HIS A 381 -17.15 6.72 12.30
C HIS A 381 -18.39 7.55 11.99
N PHE A 382 -19.42 6.98 11.34
CA PHE A 382 -20.69 7.69 11.12
C PHE A 382 -21.55 7.68 12.39
N LEU A 383 -21.65 6.55 13.08
CA LEU A 383 -22.49 6.40 14.27
C LEU A 383 -22.01 7.22 15.47
N ARG A 384 -20.73 7.62 15.53
CA ARG A 384 -20.24 8.53 16.60
C ARG A 384 -20.95 9.89 16.62
N PHE A 385 -21.50 10.31 15.48
CA PHE A 385 -22.27 11.56 15.40
C PHE A 385 -23.69 11.41 15.93
N ARG A 386 -24.13 10.18 16.26
CA ARG A 386 -25.39 9.90 16.96
C ARG A 386 -25.37 10.43 18.39
N SER A 387 -24.19 10.48 19.02
CA SER A 387 -23.99 10.81 20.44
C SER A 387 -23.48 12.24 20.69
N VAL A 388 -23.84 13.22 19.85
CA VAL A 388 -23.98 14.61 20.36
C VAL A 388 -25.28 14.68 21.19
N ASP A 389 -25.35 13.78 22.18
CA ASP A 389 -26.38 13.61 23.19
C ASP A 389 -25.91 14.41 24.41
N PRO A 390 -26.77 15.19 25.08
CA PRO A 390 -26.43 16.18 26.09
C PRO A 390 -25.81 15.64 27.40
N ALA A 391 -25.39 14.37 27.45
CA ALA A 391 -24.78 13.72 28.61
C ALA A 391 -23.24 13.73 28.60
N SER A 392 -22.58 14.12 27.51
CA SER A 392 -21.12 14.35 27.47
C SER A 392 -20.69 15.73 27.98
N VAL A 393 -21.67 16.58 28.34
CA VAL A 393 -21.42 17.74 29.20
C VAL A 393 -21.15 17.20 30.60
N HIS A 394 -19.90 17.25 31.03
CA HIS A 394 -19.53 16.91 32.39
C HIS A 394 -20.42 17.69 33.36
N SER A 395 -21.01 16.98 34.31
CA SER A 395 -21.84 17.50 35.41
C SER A 395 -20.99 18.26 36.43
N GLY A 396 -20.25 19.26 35.97
CA GLY A 396 -19.35 20.11 36.76
C GLY A 396 -19.46 21.59 36.44
N ASP A 397 -20.11 21.97 35.34
CA ASP A 397 -20.18 23.38 34.89
C ASP A 397 -21.56 24.01 35.10
N ALA A 398 -22.29 23.55 36.13
CA ALA A 398 -23.62 24.04 36.49
C ALA A 398 -23.63 25.46 37.11
N MET A 399 -22.53 26.21 37.05
CA MET A 399 -22.41 27.55 37.68
C MET A 399 -21.75 28.61 36.79
N ALA A 400 -21.85 28.49 35.46
CA ALA A 400 -21.62 29.60 34.54
C ALA A 400 -22.92 30.00 33.84
N GLY A 401 -23.93 30.39 34.65
CA GLY A 401 -25.15 31.01 34.14
C GLY A 401 -24.86 32.35 33.48
N LEU A 402 -25.48 32.57 32.32
CA LEU A 402 -25.44 33.75 31.43
C LEU A 402 -24.30 33.80 30.40
N ALA A 403 -24.33 32.90 29.42
CA ALA A 403 -24.35 33.27 27.99
C ALA A 403 -24.41 32.01 27.10
N ILE A 404 -25.16 32.10 26.01
CA ILE A 404 -25.29 31.13 24.91
C ILE A 404 -26.45 30.11 25.09
N GLU A 405 -27.68 30.63 25.09
CA GLU A 405 -28.80 29.93 24.45
C GLU A 405 -28.60 29.91 22.93
N GLY A 406 -27.71 29.06 22.44
CA GLY A 406 -27.51 28.91 21.00
C GLY A 406 -26.29 28.11 20.59
N ASP A 407 -26.39 26.78 20.61
CA ASP A 407 -26.19 26.04 19.36
C ASP A 407 -26.95 24.71 19.38
N ALA A 408 -27.91 24.60 18.47
CA ALA A 408 -28.79 23.46 18.31
C ALA A 408 -28.03 22.31 17.62
N LYS A 409 -28.33 21.04 17.97
CA LYS A 409 -28.10 19.83 17.13
C LYS A 409 -27.02 20.07 16.05
N ALA A 410 -25.74 20.00 16.39
CA ALA A 410 -24.64 20.42 15.52
C ALA A 410 -24.90 20.00 14.07
N LYS A 411 -25.26 20.97 13.20
CA LYS A 411 -25.64 20.69 11.82
C LYS A 411 -24.40 20.19 11.11
N LEU A 412 -24.41 18.90 10.75
CA LEU A 412 -23.27 18.28 10.09
C LEU A 412 -23.02 18.94 8.73
N PRO A 413 -21.75 19.18 8.34
CA PRO A 413 -21.45 19.78 7.06
C PRO A 413 -21.93 18.92 5.89
N VAL A 414 -22.25 19.56 4.75
CA VAL A 414 -22.71 18.85 3.54
C VAL A 414 -21.73 17.77 3.09
N ILE A 415 -20.41 17.98 3.27
CA ILE A 415 -19.38 16.99 2.93
C ILE A 415 -19.56 15.67 3.69
N TRP A 416 -20.05 15.71 4.92
CA TRP A 416 -20.32 14.53 5.72
C TRP A 416 -21.48 13.73 5.13
N HIS A 417 -22.57 14.39 4.76
CA HIS A 417 -23.71 13.75 4.09
C HIS A 417 -23.32 13.19 2.72
N GLN A 418 -22.45 13.88 1.97
CA GLN A 418 -21.90 13.38 0.71
C GLN A 418 -21.01 12.15 0.92
N SER A 419 -20.19 12.13 1.98
CA SER A 419 -19.37 10.98 2.35
C SER A 419 -20.25 9.77 2.72
N LEU A 420 -21.32 10.00 3.50
CA LEU A 420 -22.28 8.96 3.86
C LEU A 420 -23.03 8.43 2.62
N LEU A 421 -23.39 9.30 1.68
CA LEU A 421 -24.00 8.89 0.41
C LEU A 421 -23.04 8.03 -0.42
N ALA A 422 -21.78 8.45 -0.57
CA ALA A 422 -20.78 7.66 -1.29
C ALA A 422 -20.58 6.27 -0.65
N PHE A 423 -20.61 6.20 0.68
CA PHE A 423 -20.58 4.94 1.42
C PHE A 423 -21.80 4.07 1.10
N ALA A 424 -23.02 4.61 1.24
CA ALA A 424 -24.26 3.88 0.99
C ALA A 424 -24.39 3.40 -0.46
N GLN A 425 -23.96 4.19 -1.44
CA GLN A 425 -24.03 3.79 -2.86
C GLN A 425 -23.17 2.56 -3.17
N ARG A 426 -21.99 2.45 -2.54
CA ARG A 426 -21.01 1.40 -2.87
C ARG A 426 -21.09 0.20 -1.94
N TYR A 427 -21.21 0.41 -0.63
CA TYR A 427 -21.04 -0.63 0.39
C TYR A 427 -22.35 -1.08 1.04
N LYS A 428 -23.51 -0.75 0.46
CA LYS A 428 -24.85 -1.18 0.94
C LYS A 428 -25.04 -2.70 1.04
N GLY A 429 -24.26 -3.50 0.30
CA GLY A 429 -24.31 -4.96 0.34
C GLY A 429 -23.36 -5.60 1.37
N ASP A 430 -22.44 -4.79 1.92
CA ASP A 430 -21.36 -5.28 2.79
C ASP A 430 -21.59 -4.96 4.27
N VAL A 431 -22.68 -4.25 4.58
CA VAL A 431 -23.11 -3.87 5.93
C VAL A 431 -24.04 -4.93 6.52
N THR A 432 -23.98 -5.13 7.83
CA THR A 432 -24.93 -5.98 8.58
C THR A 432 -26.28 -5.27 8.76
N GLU A 433 -27.34 -6.01 9.10
CA GLU A 433 -28.67 -5.42 9.29
C GLU A 433 -28.70 -4.48 10.50
N ASP A 434 -28.11 -4.88 11.63
CA ASP A 434 -27.99 -4.03 12.82
C ASP A 434 -27.27 -2.70 12.54
N GLN A 435 -26.18 -2.76 11.74
CA GLN A 435 -25.46 -1.56 11.31
C GLN A 435 -26.31 -0.66 10.41
N ARG A 436 -27.09 -1.27 9.50
CA ARG A 436 -28.00 -0.55 8.61
C ARG A 436 -29.10 0.16 9.40
N GLU A 437 -29.74 -0.52 10.33
CA GLU A 437 -30.76 0.07 11.21
C GLU A 437 -30.19 1.24 12.00
N ALA A 438 -29.00 1.09 12.59
CA ALA A 438 -28.33 2.17 13.31
C ALA A 438 -28.01 3.39 12.41
N LEU A 439 -27.65 3.17 11.14
CA LEU A 439 -27.43 4.25 10.16
C LEU A 439 -28.74 4.91 9.72
N LEU A 440 -29.84 4.16 9.65
CA LEU A 440 -31.18 4.70 9.36
C LEU A 440 -31.66 5.58 10.52
N ASP A 441 -31.45 5.16 11.77
CA ASP A 441 -31.73 5.97 12.96
C ASP A 441 -30.94 7.27 12.95
N LEU A 442 -29.67 7.23 12.56
CA LEU A 442 -28.82 8.41 12.41
C LEU A 442 -29.39 9.42 11.39
N LEU A 443 -29.98 8.93 10.30
CA LEU A 443 -30.63 9.79 9.29
C LEU A 443 -31.93 10.44 9.81
N LEU A 444 -32.62 9.84 10.78
CA LEU A 444 -33.80 10.46 11.40
C LEU A 444 -33.42 11.67 12.24
N THR A 445 -32.28 11.61 12.95
CA THR A 445 -31.80 12.70 13.81
C THR A 445 -31.02 13.78 13.05
N HIS A 446 -30.16 13.36 12.12
CA HIS A 446 -29.21 14.22 11.40
C HIS A 446 -29.35 14.13 9.88
N GLY A 447 -30.57 13.96 9.34
CA GLY A 447 -30.79 13.90 7.90
C GLY A 447 -30.72 15.25 7.19
N HIS A 448 -30.01 15.32 6.05
CA HIS A 448 -30.05 16.47 5.14
C HIS A 448 -31.30 16.40 4.25
N SER A 449 -31.93 17.55 3.95
CA SER A 449 -33.19 17.62 3.18
C SER A 449 -33.14 16.96 1.80
N ALA A 450 -32.10 17.26 1.01
CA ALA A 450 -31.92 16.69 -0.33
C ALA A 450 -31.18 15.34 -0.35
N ILE A 451 -30.10 15.18 0.42
CA ILE A 451 -29.23 14.00 0.38
C ILE A 451 -29.78 12.85 1.24
N GLY A 452 -30.40 13.15 2.38
CA GLY A 452 -30.90 12.14 3.33
C GLY A 452 -31.88 11.12 2.69
N PRO A 453 -32.86 11.54 1.88
CA PRO A 453 -33.74 10.61 1.16
C PRO A 453 -32.99 9.65 0.23
N GLU A 454 -31.96 10.14 -0.46
CA GLU A 454 -31.12 9.32 -1.35
C GLU A 454 -30.30 8.30 -0.55
N VAL A 455 -29.69 8.71 0.57
CA VAL A 455 -28.96 7.77 1.45
C VAL A 455 -29.90 6.69 1.98
N ARG A 456 -31.11 7.06 2.43
CA ARG A 456 -32.12 6.11 2.89
C ARG A 456 -32.52 5.14 1.79
N ARG A 457 -32.72 5.61 0.55
CA ARG A 457 -33.04 4.75 -0.59
C ARG A 457 -31.94 3.73 -0.85
N GLU A 458 -30.68 4.16 -0.87
CA GLU A 458 -29.54 3.27 -1.11
C GLU A 458 -29.33 2.26 0.03
N LEU A 459 -29.48 2.70 1.29
CA LEU A 459 -29.39 1.81 2.45
C LEU A 459 -30.53 0.79 2.50
N LEU A 460 -31.75 1.14 2.08
CA LEU A 460 -32.85 0.16 2.00
C LEU A 460 -32.71 -0.79 0.80
N ALA A 461 -32.08 -0.34 -0.28
CA ALA A 461 -31.81 -1.17 -1.46
C ALA A 461 -30.67 -2.18 -1.23
N GLY A 462 -29.82 -1.96 -0.23
CA GLY A 462 -28.79 -2.90 0.18
C GLY A 462 -29.35 -4.21 0.71
N ARG A 463 -28.52 -5.23 0.86
CA ARG A 463 -28.87 -6.47 1.59
C ARG A 463 -27.85 -6.73 2.68
N GLY A 464 -28.28 -7.39 3.75
CA GLY A 464 -27.40 -7.68 4.89
C GLY A 464 -26.27 -8.61 4.45
N ARG A 465 -25.04 -8.32 4.89
CA ARG A 465 -23.90 -9.21 4.72
C ARG A 465 -24.27 -10.62 5.20
N GLY A 466 -24.06 -11.63 4.35
CA GLY A 466 -24.28 -13.04 4.70
C GLY A 466 -25.73 -13.52 4.59
N VAL A 467 -26.67 -12.70 4.11
CA VAL A 467 -28.02 -13.16 3.78
C VAL A 467 -27.98 -13.82 2.39
N PRO A 468 -28.23 -15.14 2.27
CA PRO A 468 -28.26 -15.81 0.97
C PRO A 468 -29.31 -15.17 0.07
N LEU A 469 -29.02 -15.14 -1.24
CA LEU A 469 -30.08 -14.93 -2.23
C LEU A 469 -31.10 -16.05 -2.00
N GLU A 470 -32.30 -15.72 -1.51
CA GLU A 470 -33.42 -16.61 -1.74
C GLU A 470 -33.47 -16.82 -3.26
N PRO A 471 -33.28 -18.05 -3.76
CA PRO A 471 -33.48 -18.29 -5.17
C PRO A 471 -34.90 -17.83 -5.44
N GLN A 472 -35.07 -16.88 -6.35
CA GLN A 472 -36.39 -16.53 -6.84
C GLN A 472 -37.02 -17.85 -7.26
N GLY A 473 -38.01 -18.32 -6.49
CA GLY A 473 -38.79 -19.47 -6.87
C GLY A 473 -39.26 -19.26 -8.31
N PRO A 474 -39.40 -20.33 -9.11
CA PRO A 474 -39.81 -20.20 -10.49
C PRO A 474 -41.04 -19.29 -10.51
N ALA A 475 -40.99 -18.25 -11.36
CA ALA A 475 -42.12 -17.35 -11.53
C ALA A 475 -43.37 -18.22 -11.63
N LEU A 476 -44.33 -18.00 -10.73
CA LEU A 476 -45.64 -18.62 -10.80
C LEU A 476 -46.24 -18.18 -12.13
N ASP A 477 -46.00 -18.99 -13.16
CA ASP A 477 -46.62 -18.87 -14.46
C ASP A 477 -48.08 -19.20 -14.22
N GLY A 478 -48.89 -18.15 -14.18
CA GLY A 478 -50.33 -18.23 -13.95
C GLY A 478 -51.03 -18.79 -15.17
N ASP A 479 -50.75 -20.04 -15.50
CA ASP A 479 -51.50 -20.82 -16.48
C ASP A 479 -52.45 -21.79 -15.75
N ASP A 480 -53.41 -21.20 -15.03
CA ASP A 480 -54.68 -21.85 -14.71
C ASP A 480 -55.55 -21.82 -15.98
N THR A 481 -55.27 -22.69 -16.95
CA THR A 481 -56.23 -23.03 -18.00
C THR A 481 -56.68 -24.49 -17.89
N MET A 482 -57.73 -24.66 -17.08
CA MET A 482 -58.90 -25.51 -17.36
C MET A 482 -58.72 -26.63 -18.40
N ALA A 483 -58.38 -27.84 -17.94
CA ALA A 483 -58.79 -29.07 -18.63
C ALA A 483 -60.02 -29.62 -17.89
N ILE A 484 -61.19 -29.22 -18.37
CA ILE A 484 -62.45 -29.92 -18.13
C ILE A 484 -62.57 -31.00 -19.22
N ASP A 485 -62.91 -32.20 -18.75
CA ASP A 485 -63.26 -33.46 -19.42
C ASP A 485 -62.16 -34.33 -20.03
#